data_AF-A0A8S2DSL0-F1
#
_entry.id   AF-A0A8S2DSL0-F1
#
_cell.length_a   1.000
_cell.length_b   1.000
_cell.length_c   1.000
_cell.angle_alpha   90.00
_cell.angle_beta   90.00
_cell.angle_gamma   90.00
#
_symmetry.space_group_name_H-M   'P 1'
#
loop_
_entity.id
_entity.type
_entity.pdbx_description
1 polymer ?
#
loop_
_entity_poly.entity_id
_entity_poly.type
_entity_poly.pdbx_seq_one_letter_code
_entity_poly.pdbx_strand_id
1 'polypeptide(L)'
;SNGEEFHALQKCLLEGNVFQLLVPLMHKLPSVAGTGSTQVSAPYDIFIDSNQNIYVADFNNQRVQQWQSGQTNGSTIAGVTSQSGNGFNQFNSPTSVFVDLNDNLYVADRDNYRIQRWAPNSVIGVTVAGGKKQVLSLLVYCLSE
;
A
#
# COMPACT_ATOMS: atom_id res chain seq x y z
N SER A 1 -3.61 -20.56 33.80
CA SER A 1 -3.45 -19.11 34.03
C SER A 1 -3.35 -18.29 32.73
N ASN A 2 -3.88 -18.76 31.59
CA ASN A 2 -3.75 -18.07 30.29
C ASN A 2 -5.12 -17.70 29.67
N GLY A 3 -6.22 -17.85 30.42
CA GLY A 3 -7.59 -17.64 29.92
C GLY A 3 -8.17 -16.26 30.22
N GLU A 4 -7.59 -15.52 31.19
CA GLU A 4 -8.09 -14.21 31.60
C GLU A 4 -7.43 -13.05 30.84
N GLU A 5 -6.22 -13.24 30.33
CA GLU A 5 -5.50 -12.22 29.54
C GLU A 5 -6.14 -12.01 28.15
N PHE A 6 -6.69 -13.07 27.55
CA PHE A 6 -7.48 -12.96 26.32
C PHE A 6 -8.82 -12.24 26.53
N HIS A 7 -9.44 -12.37 27.72
CA HIS A 7 -10.68 -11.65 28.02
C HIS A 7 -10.47 -10.15 28.23
N ALA A 8 -9.31 -9.73 28.74
CA ALA A 8 -8.97 -8.32 28.89
C ALA A 8 -8.67 -7.65 27.53
N LEU A 9 -7.98 -8.35 26.63
CA LEU A 9 -7.72 -7.87 25.27
C LEU A 9 -9.01 -7.82 24.43
N GLN A 10 -9.92 -8.79 24.59
CA GLN A 10 -11.24 -8.78 23.97
C GLN A 10 -12.07 -7.57 24.45
N LYS A 11 -11.93 -7.17 25.73
CA LYS A 11 -12.70 -6.08 26.31
C LYS A 11 -12.17 -4.70 25.91
N CYS A 12 -10.86 -4.53 25.80
CA CYS A 12 -10.23 -3.29 25.30
C CYS A 12 -10.54 -3.03 23.80
N LEU A 13 -10.80 -4.07 23.02
CA LEU A 13 -11.15 -3.98 21.60
C LEU A 13 -12.63 -3.62 21.33
N LEU A 14 -13.49 -3.66 22.34
CA LEU A 14 -14.94 -3.40 22.21
C LEU A 14 -15.33 -1.93 22.41
N GLU A 15 -14.43 -1.09 22.94
CA GLU A 15 -14.70 0.32 23.22
C GLU A 15 -14.33 1.26 22.05
N GLY A 16 -13.59 0.74 21.05
CA GLY A 16 -13.34 1.42 19.79
C GLY A 16 -13.92 0.61 18.64
N ASN A 17 -14.73 1.24 17.78
CA ASN A 17 -15.39 0.68 16.57
C ASN A 17 -14.48 -0.08 15.58
N VAL A 18 -13.20 -0.26 15.88
CA VAL A 18 -12.20 -1.00 15.09
C VAL A 18 -12.57 -2.47 14.97
N PHE A 19 -13.13 -3.10 16.01
CA PHE A 19 -13.51 -4.52 15.96
C PHE A 19 -14.76 -4.74 15.11
N GLN A 20 -15.74 -3.84 15.12
CA GLN A 20 -16.92 -3.96 14.25
C GLN A 20 -16.61 -3.71 12.77
N LEU A 21 -15.53 -2.98 12.49
CA LEU A 21 -14.95 -2.83 11.16
C LEU A 21 -14.15 -4.09 10.72
N LEU A 22 -13.46 -4.76 11.66
CA LEU A 22 -12.61 -5.93 11.37
C LEU A 22 -13.33 -7.29 11.45
N VAL A 23 -14.44 -7.44 12.19
CA VAL A 23 -15.14 -8.72 12.40
C VAL A 23 -15.66 -9.37 11.10
N PRO A 24 -16.18 -8.64 10.10
CA PRO A 24 -16.49 -9.22 8.78
C PRO A 24 -15.23 -9.53 7.95
N LEU A 25 -14.08 -8.92 8.27
CA LEU A 25 -12.82 -8.97 7.54
C LEU A 25 -11.86 -10.06 8.04
N MET A 26 -11.86 -10.41 9.33
CA MET A 26 -10.95 -11.45 9.87
C MET A 26 -11.22 -12.86 9.31
N HIS A 27 -12.40 -13.10 8.74
CA HIS A 27 -12.72 -14.34 8.01
C HIS A 27 -12.46 -14.24 6.49
N LYS A 28 -12.12 -13.06 5.98
CA LYS A 28 -11.95 -12.74 4.54
C LYS A 28 -10.57 -12.21 4.19
N LEU A 29 -9.72 -11.90 5.17
CA LEU A 29 -8.32 -11.62 4.93
C LEU A 29 -7.65 -12.86 4.33
N PRO A 30 -6.71 -12.69 3.40
CA PRO A 30 -6.20 -13.81 2.64
C PRO A 30 -5.50 -14.79 3.58
N SER A 31 -6.10 -15.96 3.79
CA SER A 31 -5.49 -17.03 4.57
C SER A 31 -4.28 -17.65 3.87
N VAL A 32 -4.00 -17.21 2.63
CA VAL A 32 -2.93 -17.67 1.76
C VAL A 32 -2.31 -16.47 1.05
N ALA A 33 -1.00 -16.30 1.20
CA ALA A 33 -0.25 -15.32 0.42
C ALA A 33 -0.29 -15.69 -1.07
N GLY A 34 -0.47 -14.70 -1.95
CA GLY A 34 -0.55 -14.96 -3.39
C GLY A 34 -0.89 -13.71 -4.18
N THR A 35 -1.15 -13.88 -5.47
CA THR A 35 -1.37 -12.81 -6.45
C THR A 35 -2.84 -12.69 -6.89
N GLY A 36 -3.72 -13.59 -6.45
CA GLY A 36 -5.14 -13.55 -6.76
C GLY A 36 -5.85 -12.28 -6.29
N SER A 37 -7.08 -12.06 -6.78
CA SER A 37 -7.93 -10.92 -6.40
C SER A 37 -8.24 -10.88 -4.91
N THR A 38 -8.26 -12.03 -4.24
CA THR A 38 -8.50 -12.16 -2.80
C THR A 38 -7.21 -12.39 -2.02
N GLN A 39 -6.03 -12.10 -2.61
CA GLN A 39 -4.73 -12.41 -2.02
C GLN A 39 -3.79 -11.20 -2.01
N VAL A 40 -2.94 -11.16 -0.99
CA VAL A 40 -1.83 -10.20 -0.83
C VAL A 40 -0.60 -10.96 -0.33
N SER A 41 0.59 -10.42 -0.52
CA SER A 41 1.84 -11.03 -0.11
C SER A 41 2.74 -10.02 0.60
N ALA A 42 2.97 -10.24 1.89
CA ALA A 42 3.69 -9.35 2.80
C ALA A 42 3.25 -7.88 2.69
N PRO A 43 1.96 -7.54 2.87
CA PRO A 43 1.51 -6.15 2.78
C PRO A 43 2.16 -5.29 3.87
N TYR A 44 2.53 -4.06 3.53
CA TYR A 44 3.21 -3.15 4.47
C TYR A 44 2.27 -2.09 5.06
N ASP A 45 1.20 -1.73 4.36
CA ASP A 45 0.32 -0.65 4.78
C ASP A 45 -1.11 -0.85 4.25
N ILE A 46 -2.06 -0.27 4.97
CA ILE A 46 -3.49 -0.28 4.68
C ILE A 46 -4.08 1.12 4.87
N PHE A 47 -4.86 1.57 3.90
CA PHE A 47 -5.62 2.81 4.00
C PHE A 47 -7.11 2.52 3.81
N ILE A 48 -7.96 3.23 4.56
CA ILE A 48 -9.42 3.12 4.44
C ILE A 48 -9.96 4.52 4.19
N ASP A 49 -10.70 4.68 3.08
CA ASP A 49 -11.31 5.96 2.74
C ASP A 49 -12.67 6.18 3.43
N SER A 50 -13.28 7.35 3.24
CA SER A 50 -14.61 7.68 3.79
C SER A 50 -15.75 6.81 3.22
N ASN A 51 -15.54 6.18 2.08
CA ASN A 51 -16.48 5.24 1.45
C ASN A 51 -16.28 3.80 1.96
N GLN A 52 -15.36 3.59 2.91
CA GLN A 52 -14.97 2.28 3.44
C GLN A 52 -14.34 1.36 2.38
N ASN A 53 -13.74 1.93 1.33
CA ASN A 53 -12.86 1.18 0.44
C ASN A 53 -11.52 0.98 1.13
N ILE A 54 -10.94 -0.20 0.94
CA ILE A 54 -9.68 -0.62 1.55
C ILE A 54 -8.61 -0.66 0.48
N TYR A 55 -7.47 -0.02 0.75
CA TYR A 55 -6.32 0.03 -0.13
C TYR A 55 -5.15 -0.62 0.58
N VAL A 56 -4.44 -1.52 -0.10
CA VAL A 56 -3.33 -2.27 0.49
C VAL A 56 -2.08 -2.10 -0.36
N ALA A 57 -0.98 -1.67 0.27
CA ALA A 57 0.34 -1.70 -0.33
C ALA A 57 0.87 -3.15 -0.32
N ASP A 58 0.70 -3.85 -1.44
CA ASP A 58 1.01 -5.27 -1.60
C ASP A 58 2.46 -5.45 -2.07
N PHE A 59 3.37 -5.32 -1.09
CA PHE A 59 4.81 -5.15 -1.28
C PHE A 59 5.44 -6.21 -2.19
N ASN A 60 5.27 -7.51 -1.91
CA ASN A 60 5.92 -8.55 -2.70
C ASN A 60 5.33 -8.64 -4.11
N ASN A 61 4.05 -8.27 -4.27
CA ASN A 61 3.37 -8.31 -5.56
C ASN A 61 3.52 -7.02 -6.37
N GLN A 62 4.25 -6.01 -5.88
CA GLN A 62 4.60 -4.79 -6.62
C GLN A 62 3.36 -4.00 -7.10
N ARG A 63 2.31 -3.98 -6.27
CA ARG A 63 1.01 -3.40 -6.62
C ARG A 63 0.32 -2.74 -5.45
N VAL A 64 -0.72 -1.99 -5.75
CA VAL A 64 -1.74 -1.58 -4.77
C VAL A 64 -3.06 -2.26 -5.14
N GLN A 65 -3.64 -2.96 -4.16
CA GLN A 65 -4.95 -3.60 -4.30
C GLN A 65 -6.01 -2.75 -3.61
N GLN A 66 -7.18 -2.63 -4.21
CA GLN A 66 -8.36 -1.99 -3.64
C GLN A 66 -9.49 -3.01 -3.47
N TRP A 67 -10.12 -3.03 -2.30
CA TRP A 67 -11.43 -3.65 -2.09
C TRP A 67 -12.46 -2.56 -1.89
N GLN A 68 -13.46 -2.53 -2.76
CA GLN A 68 -14.61 -1.66 -2.54
C GLN A 68 -15.43 -2.17 -1.35
N SER A 69 -16.11 -1.26 -0.66
CA SER A 69 -16.94 -1.62 0.49
C SER A 69 -17.93 -2.74 0.13
N GLY A 70 -17.95 -3.79 0.96
CA GLY A 70 -18.79 -4.98 0.77
C GLY A 70 -18.27 -6.01 -0.26
N GLN A 71 -17.24 -5.70 -1.04
CA GLN A 71 -16.66 -6.63 -2.01
C GLN A 71 -15.67 -7.61 -1.36
N THR A 72 -15.62 -8.83 -1.89
CA THR A 72 -14.66 -9.86 -1.46
C THR A 72 -13.43 -9.91 -2.37
N ASN A 73 -13.60 -9.57 -3.64
CA ASN A 73 -12.51 -9.50 -4.61
C ASN A 73 -11.90 -8.11 -4.62
N GLY A 74 -10.58 -8.06 -4.57
CA GLY A 74 -9.80 -6.86 -4.78
C GLY A 74 -9.49 -6.65 -6.25
N SER A 75 -9.22 -5.41 -6.61
CA SER A 75 -8.77 -5.00 -7.94
C SER A 75 -7.44 -4.27 -7.83
N THR A 76 -6.54 -4.55 -8.77
CA THR A 76 -5.25 -3.85 -8.83
C THR A 76 -5.47 -2.49 -9.45
N ILE A 77 -5.29 -1.45 -8.65
CA ILE A 77 -5.54 -0.06 -9.08
C ILE A 77 -4.25 0.69 -9.46
N ALA A 78 -3.09 0.17 -9.08
CA ALA A 78 -1.79 0.71 -9.43
C ALA A 78 -0.70 -0.36 -9.36
N GLY A 79 0.35 -0.19 -10.16
CA GLY A 79 1.43 -1.16 -10.29
C GLY A 79 1.10 -2.29 -11.28
N VAL A 80 2.09 -3.16 -11.52
CA VAL A 80 1.92 -4.36 -12.34
C VAL A 80 2.25 -5.57 -11.50
N THR A 81 1.25 -6.45 -11.32
CA THR A 81 1.36 -7.62 -10.43
C THR A 81 2.61 -8.43 -10.76
N SER A 82 3.44 -8.68 -9.74
CA SER A 82 4.68 -9.46 -9.81
C SER A 82 5.75 -8.89 -10.74
N GLN A 83 5.66 -7.61 -11.12
CA GLN A 83 6.67 -6.94 -11.95
C GLN A 83 7.25 -5.74 -11.21
N SER A 84 8.43 -5.92 -10.64
CA SER A 84 9.21 -4.81 -10.10
C SER A 84 9.84 -4.01 -11.23
N GLY A 85 9.82 -2.68 -11.12
CA GLY A 85 10.42 -1.78 -12.09
C GLY A 85 10.32 -0.32 -11.69
N ASN A 86 10.89 0.56 -12.51
CA ASN A 86 10.90 2.01 -12.31
C ASN A 86 10.01 2.78 -13.30
N GLY A 87 9.31 2.06 -14.18
CA GLY A 87 8.34 2.65 -15.12
C GLY A 87 7.24 3.42 -14.39
N PHE A 88 6.53 4.28 -15.11
CA PHE A 88 5.46 5.08 -14.51
C PHE A 88 4.27 4.24 -14.04
N ASN A 89 4.06 3.05 -14.62
CA ASN A 89 3.05 2.08 -14.20
C ASN A 89 3.57 1.01 -13.24
N GLN A 90 4.85 1.04 -12.86
CA GLN A 90 5.49 0.01 -12.05
C GLN A 90 5.92 0.56 -10.68
N PHE A 91 6.03 -0.35 -9.72
CA PHE A 91 6.61 -0.09 -8.41
C PHE A 91 7.82 -1.00 -8.19
N ASN A 92 8.64 -0.62 -7.22
CA ASN A 92 9.70 -1.43 -6.66
C ASN A 92 9.61 -1.33 -5.13
N SER A 93 9.02 -2.35 -4.52
CA SER A 93 8.78 -2.47 -3.09
C SER A 93 7.89 -1.34 -2.54
N PRO A 94 6.62 -1.22 -2.97
CA PRO A 94 5.71 -0.21 -2.45
C PRO A 94 5.42 -0.48 -0.96
N THR A 95 5.52 0.56 -0.12
CA THR A 95 5.47 0.39 1.35
C THR A 95 4.36 1.14 2.04
N SER A 96 3.85 2.22 1.46
CA SER A 96 2.77 3.00 2.07
C SER A 96 1.80 3.47 1.00
N VAL A 97 0.54 3.61 1.41
CA VAL A 97 -0.57 4.00 0.54
C VAL A 97 -1.44 5.05 1.22
N PHE A 98 -1.83 6.07 0.47
CA PHE A 98 -2.76 7.10 0.92
C PHE A 98 -3.66 7.53 -0.22
N VAL A 99 -4.92 7.86 0.05
CA VAL A 99 -5.86 8.38 -0.94
C VAL A 99 -6.39 9.73 -0.45
N ASP A 100 -6.30 10.75 -1.31
CA ASP A 100 -6.83 12.09 -0.99
C ASP A 100 -8.34 12.20 -1.29
N LEU A 101 -8.94 13.35 -0.93
CA LEU A 101 -10.38 13.60 -1.12
C LEU A 101 -10.81 13.71 -2.60
N ASN A 102 -9.86 13.77 -3.54
CA ASN A 102 -10.12 13.76 -4.97
C ASN A 102 -9.82 12.37 -5.59
N ASP A 103 -9.77 11.33 -4.77
CA ASP A 103 -9.45 9.96 -5.13
C ASP A 103 -8.06 9.77 -5.77
N ASN A 104 -7.12 10.71 -5.58
CA ASN A 104 -5.74 10.48 -6.02
C ASN A 104 -5.05 9.53 -5.05
N LEU A 105 -4.43 8.50 -5.60
CA LEU A 105 -3.64 7.53 -4.87
C LEU A 105 -2.18 7.99 -4.79
N TYR A 106 -1.61 8.01 -3.60
CA TYR A 106 -0.20 8.26 -3.34
C TYR A 106 0.45 6.99 -2.82
N VAL A 107 1.58 6.62 -3.40
CA VAL A 107 2.31 5.40 -3.05
C VAL A 107 3.76 5.73 -2.78
N ALA A 108 4.26 5.28 -1.64
CA ALA A 108 5.68 5.30 -1.31
C ALA A 108 6.39 4.12 -2.02
N ASP A 109 7.03 4.41 -3.14
CA ASP A 109 7.73 3.46 -4.00
C ASP A 109 9.19 3.35 -3.53
N ARG A 110 9.40 2.55 -2.48
CA ARG A 110 10.58 2.62 -1.59
C ARG A 110 11.90 2.44 -2.32
N ASP A 111 12.03 1.38 -3.11
CA ASP A 111 13.30 1.04 -3.74
C ASP A 111 13.56 1.85 -5.03
N ASN A 112 12.55 2.60 -5.49
CA ASN A 112 12.70 3.65 -6.50
C ASN A 112 12.93 5.04 -5.88
N TYR A 113 12.94 5.17 -4.54
CA TYR A 113 13.18 6.42 -3.82
C TYR A 113 12.25 7.56 -4.24
N ARG A 114 10.98 7.26 -4.48
CA ARG A 114 10.00 8.23 -4.98
C ARG A 114 8.62 8.07 -4.35
N ILE A 115 7.84 9.14 -4.41
CA ILE A 115 6.40 9.11 -4.18
C ILE A 115 5.72 9.25 -5.53
N GLN A 116 4.88 8.28 -5.86
CA GLN A 116 4.08 8.27 -7.09
C GLN A 116 2.63 8.67 -6.75
N ARG A 117 2.08 9.62 -7.49
CA ARG A 117 0.66 9.96 -7.46
C ARG A 117 -0.03 9.39 -8.70
N TRP A 118 -1.13 8.69 -8.51
CA TRP A 118 -2.00 8.19 -9.57
C TRP A 118 -3.34 8.92 -9.49
N ALA A 119 -3.74 9.52 -10.61
CA ALA A 119 -5.08 10.08 -10.72
C ALA A 119 -6.12 8.94 -10.77
N PRO A 120 -7.40 9.22 -10.43
CA PRO A 120 -8.46 8.23 -10.50
C PRO A 120 -8.51 7.57 -11.88
N ASN A 121 -8.57 6.24 -11.92
CA ASN A 121 -8.59 5.42 -13.15
C ASN A 121 -7.36 5.57 -14.07
N SER A 122 -6.28 6.22 -13.62
CA SER A 122 -5.04 6.29 -14.38
C SER A 122 -4.35 4.92 -14.43
N VAL A 123 -3.72 4.61 -15.56
CA VAL A 123 -2.85 3.43 -15.72
C VAL A 123 -1.37 3.73 -15.48
N ILE A 124 -1.04 5.00 -15.23
CA ILE A 124 0.32 5.46 -14.92
C ILE A 124 0.32 6.44 -13.73
N GLY A 125 1.41 6.42 -12.97
CA GLY A 125 1.69 7.40 -11.93
C GLY A 125 2.57 8.55 -12.41
N VAL A 126 2.52 9.66 -11.66
CA VAL A 126 3.40 10.82 -11.80
C VAL A 126 4.23 10.93 -10.53
N THR A 127 5.54 11.12 -10.68
CA THR A 127 6.42 11.32 -9.52
C THR A 127 6.18 12.72 -8.96
N VAL A 128 5.72 12.77 -7.72
CA VAL A 128 5.41 14.04 -7.02
C VAL A 128 6.48 14.42 -6.00
N ALA A 129 7.33 13.47 -5.59
CA ALA A 129 8.50 13.73 -4.76
C ALA A 129 9.57 12.64 -4.97
N GLY A 130 10.85 12.97 -4.81
CA GLY A 130 11.97 12.04 -4.93
C GLY A 130 12.38 11.73 -6.38
N GLY A 131 12.82 10.51 -6.66
CA GLY A 131 13.15 10.02 -8.02
C GLY A 131 14.63 10.10 -8.42
N LYS A 132 15.52 10.51 -7.51
CA LYS A 132 16.98 10.38 -7.69
C LYS A 132 17.56 9.57 -6.54
N LYS A 133 18.11 8.40 -6.85
CA LYS A 133 19.12 7.79 -5.99
C LYS A 133 20.32 8.73 -6.04
N GLN A 134 20.51 9.58 -5.02
CA GLN A 134 21.71 10.41 -4.97
C GLN A 134 22.92 9.49 -4.83
N VAL A 135 23.58 9.19 -5.94
CA VAL A 135 25.02 8.95 -5.90
C VAL A 135 25.61 10.33 -6.01
N LEU A 136 26.04 10.89 -4.89
CA LEU A 136 26.80 12.13 -4.84
C LEU A 136 28.15 11.86 -5.55
N SER A 137 28.19 11.90 -6.88
CA SER A 137 29.47 12.00 -7.58
C SER A 137 29.92 13.45 -7.43
N LEU A 138 30.66 13.70 -6.35
CA LEU A 138 31.39 14.94 -6.17
C LEU A 138 32.51 14.97 -7.23
N LEU A 139 32.19 15.34 -8.47
CA LEU A 139 33.23 15.78 -9.39
C LEU A 139 33.56 17.23 -8.98
N VAL A 140 34.53 17.35 -8.08
CA VAL A 140 35.25 18.60 -7.86
C VAL A 140 36.02 18.88 -9.15
N TYR A 141 35.46 19.68 -10.05
CA TYR A 141 36.28 20.36 -11.04
C TYR A 141 37.02 21.47 -10.29
N CYS A 142 38.25 21.18 -9.84
CA CYS A 142 39.23 22.22 -9.62
C CYS A 142 39.47 22.89 -10.98
N LEU A 143 38.89 24.05 -11.19
CA LEU A 143 39.44 24.99 -12.15
C LEU A 143 40.62 25.66 -11.44
N SER A 144 41.82 25.13 -11.69
CA SER A 144 43.06 25.83 -11.44
C SER A 144 43.22 26.93 -12.51
N GLU A 145 43.27 28.17 -12.01
CA GLU A 145 43.81 29.43 -12.57
C GLU A 145 43.62 29.75 -14.07
#